data_AF-A0A2S6FXF5-F1
#
_entry.id   AF-A0A2S6FXF5-F1
#
_cell.length_a   1.000
_cell.length_b   1.000
_cell.length_c   1.000
_cell.angle_alpha   90.00
_cell.angle_beta   90.00
_cell.angle_gamma   90.00
#
_symmetry.space_group_name_H-M   'P 1'
#
loop_
_entity.id
_entity.type
_entity.pdbx_description
1 polymer ?
#
loop_
_entity_poly.entity_id
_entity_poly.type
_entity_poly.pdbx_seq_one_letter_code
_entity_poly.pdbx_strand_id
1 'polypeptide(L)'
;MKKIKLTNILGIIGALIWGLTIFARDSNLISNEAINFILGIAPNIGATWNFAFIAESLYTSFYKKEYTFKHTIITLVGICVLALASEIIHIFLNTPFDIFDIIATFISAIIYAILVKIKKR
;
A
#
# COMPACT_ATOMS: atom_id res chain seq x y z
N MET A 1 18.34 21.24 -7.00
CA MET A 1 17.33 20.17 -7.22
C MET A 1 17.10 19.46 -5.88
N LYS A 2 15.85 19.37 -5.38
CA LYS A 2 15.56 18.61 -4.14
C LYS A 2 15.78 17.12 -4.42
N LYS A 3 16.58 16.45 -3.58
CA LYS A 3 16.83 15.01 -3.69
C LYS A 3 15.50 14.28 -3.46
N ILE A 4 15.01 13.54 -4.46
CA ILE A 4 13.76 12.79 -4.35
C ILE A 4 13.97 11.68 -3.30
N LYS A 5 13.10 11.64 -2.28
CA LYS A 5 13.13 10.58 -1.27
C LYS A 5 12.60 9.27 -1.88
N LEU A 6 13.17 8.14 -1.46
CA LEU A 6 12.70 6.81 -1.87
C LEU A 6 11.21 6.62 -1.58
N THR A 7 10.73 7.13 -0.45
CA THR A 7 9.31 7.05 -0.06
C THR A 7 8.39 7.84 -0.99
N ASN A 8 8.86 8.94 -1.58
CA ASN A 8 8.11 9.65 -2.62
C ASN A 8 7.98 8.81 -3.90
N ILE A 9 9.06 8.13 -4.30
CA ILE A 9 9.06 7.25 -5.48
C ILE A 9 8.11 6.08 -5.26
N LEU A 10 8.22 5.41 -4.10
CA LEU A 10 7.33 4.29 -3.74
C LEU A 10 5.87 4.73 -3.63
N GLY A 11 5.61 5.93 -3.11
CA GLY A 11 4.26 6.50 -3.05
C GLY A 11 3.64 6.72 -4.43
N ILE A 12 4.40 7.34 -5.35
CA ILE A 12 3.96 7.55 -6.74
C ILE A 12 3.72 6.22 -7.44
N ILE A 13 4.65 5.27 -7.31
CA ILE A 13 4.48 3.92 -7.86
C ILE A 13 3.24 3.25 -7.28
N GLY A 14 3.03 3.35 -5.97
CA GLY A 14 1.86 2.78 -5.30
C GLY A 14 0.54 3.38 -5.81
N ALA A 15 0.49 4.70 -5.98
CA ALA A 15 -0.67 5.38 -6.56
C ALA A 15 -0.94 4.96 -8.00
N LEU A 16 0.11 4.80 -8.82
CA LEU A 16 0.00 4.33 -10.20
C LEU A 16 -0.48 2.88 -10.25
N ILE A 17 0.08 1.98 -9.44
CA ILE A 17 -0.36 0.57 -9.37
C ILE A 17 -1.84 0.51 -9.00
N TRP A 18 -2.24 1.22 -7.94
CA TRP A 18 -3.64 1.25 -7.50
C TRP A 18 -4.57 1.78 -8.60
N GLY A 19 -4.26 2.94 -9.19
CA GLY A 19 -5.11 3.56 -10.22
C GLY A 19 -5.18 2.74 -11.52
N LEU A 20 -4.04 2.23 -12.01
CA LEU A 20 -4.00 1.40 -13.22
C LEU A 20 -4.74 0.09 -13.01
N THR A 21 -4.67 -0.49 -11.82
CA THR A 21 -5.35 -1.76 -11.54
C THR A 21 -6.86 -1.61 -11.53
N ILE A 22 -7.38 -0.52 -10.95
CA ILE A 22 -8.83 -0.22 -10.99
C ILE A 22 -9.28 -0.10 -12.44
N PHE A 23 -8.57 0.70 -13.24
CA PHE A 23 -8.89 0.87 -14.66
C PHE A 23 -8.83 -0.44 -15.44
N ALA A 24 -7.81 -1.27 -15.20
CA ALA A 24 -7.64 -2.54 -15.87
C ALA A 24 -8.73 -3.55 -15.51
N ARG A 25 -9.16 -3.61 -14.25
CA ARG A 25 -10.24 -4.49 -13.78
C ARG A 25 -11.57 -4.19 -14.47
N ASP A 26 -11.94 -2.91 -14.58
CA ASP A 26 -13.22 -2.51 -15.18
C ASP A 26 -13.28 -2.73 -16.70
N SER A 27 -12.11 -2.79 -17.34
CA SER A 27 -12.01 -2.87 -18.80
C SER A 27 -12.33 -4.26 -19.39
N ASN A 28 -12.42 -5.33 -18.57
CA ASN A 28 -12.56 -6.73 -19.03
C ASN A 28 -11.55 -7.15 -20.11
N LEU A 29 -10.44 -6.41 -20.28
CA LEU A 29 -9.51 -6.57 -21.40
C LEU A 29 -8.65 -7.83 -21.30
N ILE A 30 -8.69 -8.54 -20.17
CA ILE A 30 -7.72 -9.60 -19.87
C ILE A 30 -8.44 -10.89 -19.42
N SER A 31 -8.40 -11.90 -20.29
CA SER A 31 -8.98 -13.23 -20.05
C SER A 31 -8.02 -14.22 -19.38
N ASN A 32 -6.83 -13.78 -18.96
CA ASN A 32 -5.83 -14.63 -18.33
C ASN A 32 -6.01 -14.66 -16.80
N GLU A 33 -6.27 -15.84 -16.24
CA GLU A 33 -6.49 -16.05 -14.80
C GLU A 33 -5.34 -15.55 -13.92
N ALA A 34 -4.09 -15.73 -14.34
CA ALA A 34 -2.93 -15.27 -13.57
C ALA A 34 -2.87 -13.74 -13.53
N ILE A 35 -3.23 -13.07 -14.63
CA ILE A 35 -3.27 -11.60 -14.66
C ILE A 35 -4.43 -11.10 -13.80
N ASN A 36 -5.58 -11.75 -13.85
CA ASN A 36 -6.73 -11.40 -13.02
C ASN A 36 -6.44 -11.58 -11.52
N PHE A 37 -5.69 -12.62 -11.14
CA PHE A 37 -5.20 -12.77 -9.77
C PHE A 37 -4.28 -11.62 -9.36
N ILE A 38 -3.30 -11.26 -10.20
CA ILE A 38 -2.39 -10.13 -9.93
C ILE A 38 -3.18 -8.82 -9.80
N LEU A 39 -4.14 -8.57 -10.70
CA LEU A 39 -5.02 -7.40 -10.63
C LEU A 39 -5.96 -7.44 -9.41
N GLY A 40 -6.25 -8.61 -8.85
CA GLY A 40 -6.96 -8.77 -7.58
C GLY A 40 -6.16 -8.16 -6.43
N ILE A 41 -4.89 -8.57 -6.27
CA ILE A 41 -4.05 -8.21 -5.12
C ILE A 41 -3.24 -6.91 -5.27
N ALA A 42 -2.97 -6.48 -6.51
CA ALA A 42 -2.15 -5.31 -6.81
C ALA A 42 -2.67 -3.99 -6.18
N PRO A 43 -3.99 -3.74 -6.03
CA PRO A 43 -4.49 -2.53 -5.38
C PRO A 43 -4.02 -2.44 -3.93
N ASN A 44 -3.95 -3.56 -3.20
CA ASN A 44 -3.49 -3.58 -1.81
C ASN A 44 -2.00 -3.31 -1.67
N ILE A 45 -1.20 -3.81 -2.61
CA ILE A 45 0.23 -3.48 -2.70
C ILE A 45 0.40 -1.97 -2.93
N GLY A 46 -0.31 -1.43 -3.92
CA GLY A 46 -0.26 -0.01 -4.29
C GLY A 46 -0.75 0.91 -3.16
N ALA A 47 -1.88 0.57 -2.55
CA ALA A 47 -2.46 1.30 -1.43
C ALA A 47 -1.52 1.34 -0.23
N THR A 48 -0.86 0.22 0.10
CA THR A 48 0.11 0.16 1.21
C THR A 48 1.23 1.19 1.03
N TRP A 49 1.85 1.23 -0.15
CA TRP A 49 2.97 2.16 -0.42
C TRP A 49 2.49 3.61 -0.50
N ASN A 50 1.33 3.84 -1.09
CA ASN A 50 0.75 5.17 -1.19
C ASN A 50 0.36 5.73 0.18
N PHE A 51 -0.33 4.95 1.03
CA PHE A 51 -0.69 5.37 2.38
C PHE A 51 0.53 5.61 3.27
N ALA A 52 1.57 4.76 3.17
CA ALA A 52 2.81 4.98 3.90
C ALA A 52 3.50 6.30 3.50
N PHE A 53 3.50 6.62 2.19
CA PHE A 53 4.00 7.90 1.69
C PHE A 53 3.15 9.10 2.15
N ILE A 54 1.82 8.99 2.09
CA ILE A 54 0.90 10.03 2.55
C ILE A 54 1.13 10.28 4.04
N ALA A 55 1.26 9.24 4.86
CA ALA A 55 1.53 9.35 6.29
C ALA A 55 2.85 10.09 6.57
N GLU A 56 3.95 9.76 5.88
CA GLU A 56 5.21 10.50 6.01
C GLU A 56 5.03 11.97 5.63
N SER A 57 4.35 12.23 4.51
CA SER A 57 4.17 13.58 3.97
C SER A 57 3.34 14.46 4.90
N LEU A 58 2.21 13.93 5.39
CA LEU A 58 1.35 14.62 6.35
C LEU A 58 2.09 14.85 7.67
N TYR A 59 2.76 13.84 8.22
CA TYR A 59 3.51 13.98 9.47
C TYR A 59 4.59 15.07 9.36
N THR A 60 5.39 15.03 8.30
CA THR A 60 6.45 16.02 8.07
C THR A 60 5.87 17.42 7.87
N SER A 61 4.74 17.54 7.17
CA SER A 61 4.09 18.82 6.90
C SER A 61 3.47 19.44 8.15
N PHE A 62 2.75 18.67 8.95
CA PHE A 62 2.04 19.15 10.15
C PHE A 62 2.98 19.39 11.33
N TYR A 63 3.84 18.41 11.63
CA TYR A 63 4.68 18.47 12.83
C TYR A 63 6.03 19.15 12.60
N LYS A 64 6.40 19.42 11.33
CA LYS A 64 7.72 19.97 10.95
C LYS A 64 8.89 19.15 11.53
N LYS A 65 8.67 17.86 11.78
CA LYS A 65 9.62 16.91 12.36
C LYS A 65 10.01 15.85 11.34
N GLU A 66 11.18 15.26 11.53
CA GLU A 66 11.62 14.15 10.70
C GLU A 66 10.80 12.88 10.96
N TYR A 67 10.37 12.25 9.87
CA TYR A 67 9.69 10.97 9.91
C TYR A 67 10.69 9.83 10.09
N THR A 68 10.80 9.30 11.31
CA THR A 68 11.77 8.24 11.64
C THR A 68 11.29 6.85 11.22
N PHE A 69 12.18 5.86 11.25
CA PHE A 69 11.81 4.47 10.98
C PHE A 69 10.77 3.91 11.97
N LYS A 70 10.76 4.37 13.23
CA LYS A 70 9.73 4.00 14.21
C LYS A 70 8.34 4.41 13.74
N HIS A 71 8.21 5.63 13.19
CA HIS A 71 6.95 6.10 12.61
C HIS A 71 6.54 5.25 11.40
N THR A 72 7.50 4.88 10.53
CA THR A 72 7.24 3.93 9.43
C THR A 72 6.60 2.64 9.94
N ILE A 73 7.17 2.01 10.97
CA ILE A 73 6.61 0.76 11.52
C ILE A 73 5.21 0.97 12.10
N ILE A 74 4.98 2.05 12.86
CA ILE A 74 3.65 2.36 13.41
C ILE A 74 2.61 2.51 12.29
N THR A 75 2.96 3.25 11.24
CA THR A 75 2.06 3.43 10.09
C THR A 75 1.79 2.11 9.37
N LEU A 76 2.80 1.28 9.15
CA LEU A 76 2.61 -0.02 8.48
C LEU A 76 1.74 -0.97 9.31
N VAL A 77 1.92 -1.01 10.63
CA VAL A 77 1.03 -1.76 11.53
C VAL A 77 -0.39 -1.20 11.44
N GLY A 78 -0.55 0.12 11.44
CA GLY A 78 -1.85 0.76 11.25
C GLY A 78 -2.52 0.37 9.92
N ILE A 79 -1.76 0.34 8.82
CA ILE A 79 -2.26 -0.11 7.51
C ILE A 79 -2.71 -1.57 7.56
N CYS A 80 -1.92 -2.48 8.15
CA CYS A 80 -2.32 -3.89 8.28
C CYS A 80 -3.59 -4.06 9.13
N VAL A 81 -3.74 -3.29 10.22
CA VAL A 81 -4.96 -3.29 11.04
C VAL A 81 -6.16 -2.77 10.24
N LEU A 82 -5.98 -1.71 9.47
CA LEU A 82 -7.05 -1.17 8.62
C LEU A 82 -7.45 -2.15 7.51
N ALA A 83 -6.50 -2.90 6.94
CA ALA A 83 -6.80 -3.94 5.96
C ALA A 83 -7.58 -5.11 6.59
N LEU A 84 -7.22 -5.54 7.80
CA LEU A 84 -8.03 -6.53 8.53
C LEU A 84 -9.43 -5.99 8.83
N ALA A 85 -9.54 -4.73 9.22
CA ALA A 85 -10.83 -4.09 9.47
C ALA A 85 -11.69 -3.96 8.20
N SER A 86 -11.08 -3.66 7.03
CA SER A 86 -11.81 -3.61 5.77
C SER A 86 -12.40 -4.98 5.41
N GLU A 87 -11.65 -6.06 5.62
CA GLU A 87 -12.16 -7.41 5.38
C GLU A 87 -13.28 -7.81 6.34
N ILE A 88 -13.23 -7.37 7.59
CA ILE A 88 -14.34 -7.56 8.53
C ILE A 88 -15.59 -6.84 8.03
N ILE A 89 -15.45 -5.62 7.49
CA ILE A 89 -16.56 -4.88 6.87
C ILE A 89 -17.10 -5.63 5.65
N HIS A 90 -16.25 -6.26 4.84
CA HIS A 90 -16.68 -7.09 3.72
C HIS A 90 -17.58 -8.25 4.17
N ILE A 91 -17.27 -8.90 5.29
CA ILE A 91 -18.15 -9.92 5.87
C ILE A 91 -19.52 -9.33 6.25
N PHE A 92 -19.55 -8.14 6.88
CA PHE A 92 -20.81 -7.47 7.22
C PHE A 92 -21.65 -7.08 5.99
N LEU A 93 -21.00 -6.86 4.85
CA LEU A 93 -21.65 -6.56 3.57
C LEU A 93 -22.04 -7.81 2.76
N ASN A 94 -21.97 -9.01 3.34
CA ASN A 94 -22.17 -10.30 2.66
C ASN A 94 -21.25 -10.53 1.45
N THR A 95 -20.06 -9.92 1.47
CA THR A 95 -19.00 -10.19 0.50
C THR A 95 -17.96 -11.15 1.09
N PRO A 96 -17.36 -12.04 0.29
CA PRO A 96 -16.41 -13.01 0.79
C PRO A 96 -15.15 -12.31 1.32
N PHE A 97 -14.61 -12.83 2.42
CA PHE A 97 -13.33 -12.41 2.97
C PHE A 97 -12.20 -12.78 2.00
N ASP A 98 -11.39 -11.80 1.60
CA ASP A 98 -10.26 -12.01 0.69
C ASP A 98 -8.94 -12.12 1.48
N ILE A 99 -8.52 -13.36 1.70
CA ILE A 99 -7.27 -13.63 2.40
C ILE A 99 -6.03 -13.22 1.58
N PHE A 100 -6.13 -13.19 0.25
CA PHE A 100 -5.01 -12.81 -0.59
C PHE A 100 -4.73 -11.31 -0.48
N ASP A 101 -5.76 -10.51 -0.28
CA ASP A 101 -5.64 -9.07 -0.04
C ASP A 101 -4.92 -8.76 1.28
N ILE A 102 -5.22 -9.52 2.33
CA ILE A 102 -4.49 -9.46 3.60
C ILE A 102 -3.03 -9.84 3.40
N ILE A 103 -2.77 -11.00 2.81
CA ILE A 103 -1.40 -11.50 2.58
C ILE A 103 -0.59 -10.48 1.75
N ALA A 104 -1.18 -9.95 0.68
CA ALA A 104 -0.54 -8.96 -0.18
C ALA A 104 -0.21 -7.67 0.58
N THR A 105 -1.10 -7.19 1.45
CA THR A 105 -0.85 -6.04 2.32
C THR A 105 0.32 -6.28 3.26
N PHE A 106 0.34 -7.43 3.95
CA PHE A 106 1.43 -7.77 4.88
C PHE A 106 2.78 -7.89 4.16
N ILE A 107 2.83 -8.58 3.02
CA ILE A 107 4.05 -8.71 2.22
C ILE A 107 4.51 -7.33 1.73
N SER A 108 3.59 -6.52 1.21
CA SER A 108 3.89 -5.16 0.74
C SER A 108 4.45 -4.27 1.85
N ALA A 109 3.89 -4.36 3.06
CA ALA A 109 4.35 -3.63 4.23
C ALA A 109 5.77 -4.06 4.64
N ILE A 110 6.06 -5.36 4.65
CA ILE A 110 7.40 -5.89 4.95
C ILE A 110 8.42 -5.38 3.92
N ILE A 111 8.10 -5.47 2.63
CA ILE A 111 8.97 -4.97 1.56
C ILE A 111 9.24 -3.48 1.73
N TYR A 112 8.19 -2.69 1.98
CA TYR A 112 8.34 -1.25 2.21
C TYR A 112 9.24 -0.94 3.41
N ALA A 113 9.05 -1.66 4.53
CA ALA A 113 9.89 -1.50 5.73
C ALA A 113 11.36 -1.80 5.43
N ILE A 114 11.65 -2.88 4.72
CA ILE A 114 13.02 -3.28 4.33
C ILE A 114 13.66 -2.18 3.48
N LEU A 115 12.96 -1.71 2.44
CA LEU A 115 13.46 -0.68 1.53
C LEU A 115 13.78 0.63 2.25
N VAL A 116 12.88 1.07 3.14
CA VAL A 116 13.09 2.29 3.94
C VAL A 116 14.24 2.12 4.93
N LYS A 117 14.38 0.94 5.55
CA LYS A 117 15.47 0.65 6.50
C LYS A 117 16.83 0.65 5.83
N ILE A 118 16.95 0.04 4.65
CA ILE A 118 18.19 0.02 3.87
C ILE A 118 18.59 1.44 3.47
N LYS A 119 17.63 2.27 3.05
CA LYS A 119 17.94 3.64 2.59
C LYS A 119 18.30 4.63 3.70
N LYS A 120 17.86 4.37 4.94
CA LYS A 120 18.17 5.21 6.12
C LYS A 120 19.47 4.80 6.83
N ARG A 121 20.13 3.72 6.41
CA ARG A 121 21.54 3.44 6.75
C ARG A 121 22.45 4.19 5.80
#